data_AF-A0A1Y2BBK4-F1
#
_entry.id   AF-A0A1Y2BBK4-F1
#
_cell.length_a   1.000
_cell.length_b   1.000
_cell.length_c   1.000
_cell.angle_alpha   90.00
_cell.angle_beta   90.00
_cell.angle_gamma   90.00
#
_symmetry.space_group_name_H-M   'P 1'
#
loop_
_entity.id
_entity.type
_entity.pdbx_description
1 polymer ?
#
loop_
_entity_poly.entity_id
_entity_poly.type
_entity_poly.pdbx_seq_one_letter_code
_entity_poly.pdbx_strand_id
1 'polypeptide(L)'
;MNQEELELKILNYIKDNNEECINCINNNKKIIQEYYNEYDNSLAVKKFVDKLKDVIMNLTKFKLMDKVLSHPAFKDIYKEFKESDILIRACQNANNKKLVEWLLTKDIDLYVQDIEGKTALMHAAEHY
;
A
#
# COMPACT_ATOMS: atom_id res chain seq x y z
N MET A 1 3.50 -11.02 20.05
CA MET A 1 3.92 -10.09 18.98
C MET A 1 3.05 -8.86 19.11
N ASN A 2 3.65 -7.68 19.22
CA ASN A 2 2.90 -6.41 19.28
C ASN A 2 2.62 -5.86 17.86
N GLN A 3 1.90 -4.74 17.76
CA GLN A 3 1.55 -4.12 16.48
C GLN A 3 2.78 -3.79 15.64
N GLU A 4 3.78 -3.10 16.20
CA GLU A 4 4.97 -2.66 15.47
C GLU A 4 5.82 -3.84 14.96
N GLU A 5 5.99 -4.88 15.78
CA GLU A 5 6.66 -6.12 15.39
C GLU A 5 5.93 -6.81 14.23
N LEU A 6 4.60 -6.84 14.26
CA LEU A 6 3.79 -7.41 13.18
C LEU A 6 3.92 -6.60 11.89
N GLU A 7 3.82 -5.27 11.96
CA GLU A 7 3.99 -4.38 10.81
C GLU A 7 5.34 -4.60 10.14
N LEU A 8 6.43 -4.53 10.92
CA LEU A 8 7.79 -4.74 10.41
C LEU A 8 7.95 -6.11 9.74
N LYS A 9 7.39 -7.15 10.36
CA LYS A 9 7.46 -8.52 9.82
C LYS A 9 6.73 -8.64 8.49
N ILE A 10 5.52 -8.07 8.38
CA ILE A 10 4.75 -8.06 7.12
C ILE A 10 5.50 -7.27 6.05
N LEU A 11 5.97 -6.06 6.36
CA LEU A 11 6.68 -5.20 5.40
C LEU A 11 7.96 -5.87 4.88
N ASN A 12 8.72 -6.54 5.73
CA ASN A 12 9.90 -7.30 5.33
C ASN A 12 9.54 -8.48 4.41
N TYR A 13 8.49 -9.25 4.72
CA TYR A 13 8.08 -10.32 3.82
C TYR A 13 7.62 -9.81 2.45
N ILE A 14 6.95 -8.66 2.39
CA ILE A 14 6.55 -8.03 1.12
C ILE A 14 7.80 -7.62 0.34
N LYS A 15 8.75 -6.93 1.00
CA LYS A 15 10.02 -6.49 0.41
C LYS A 15 10.82 -7.65 -0.18
N ASP A 16 10.89 -8.75 0.55
CA ASP A 16 11.63 -9.96 0.15
C ASP A 16 10.83 -10.85 -0.82
N ASN A 17 9.60 -10.47 -1.18
CA ASN A 17 8.66 -11.26 -1.98
C ASN A 17 8.50 -12.70 -1.42
N ASN A 18 8.36 -12.81 -0.11
CA ASN A 18 8.23 -14.06 0.63
C ASN A 18 6.76 -14.42 0.87
N GLU A 19 6.31 -15.57 0.34
CA GLU A 19 4.91 -16.00 0.45
C GLU A 19 4.45 -16.33 1.89
N GLU A 20 5.38 -16.53 2.83
CA GLU A 20 5.08 -16.65 4.27
C GLU A 20 4.38 -15.41 4.84
N CYS A 21 4.39 -14.28 4.10
CA CYS A 21 3.57 -13.11 4.42
C CYS A 21 2.10 -13.47 4.64
N ILE A 22 1.54 -14.35 3.80
CA ILE A 22 0.12 -14.72 3.88
C ILE A 22 -0.16 -15.55 5.13
N ASN A 23 0.74 -16.47 5.49
CA ASN A 23 0.66 -17.23 6.74
C ASN A 23 0.78 -16.31 7.95
N CYS A 24 1.68 -15.33 7.89
CA CYS A 24 1.85 -14.31 8.93
C CYS A 24 0.56 -13.52 9.15
N ILE A 25 -0.09 -13.06 8.07
CA ILE A 25 -1.37 -12.33 8.14
C ILE A 25 -2.46 -13.23 8.73
N ASN A 26 -2.58 -14.48 8.29
CA ASN A 26 -3.59 -15.42 8.80
C ASN A 26 -3.43 -15.70 10.29
N ASN A 27 -2.21 -15.98 10.74
CA ASN A 27 -1.91 -16.29 12.13
C ASN A 27 -2.13 -15.10 13.08
N ASN A 28 -2.10 -13.87 12.54
CA ASN A 28 -2.24 -12.64 13.32
C ASN A 28 -3.52 -11.86 12.97
N LYS A 29 -4.52 -12.52 12.36
CA LYS A 29 -5.77 -11.88 11.92
C LYS A 29 -6.48 -11.12 13.05
N LYS A 30 -6.48 -11.68 14.27
CA LYS A 30 -7.11 -11.04 15.44
C LYS A 30 -6.44 -9.71 15.80
N ILE A 31 -5.11 -9.69 15.85
CA ILE A 31 -4.32 -8.47 16.09
C ILE A 31 -4.60 -7.45 14.99
N ILE A 32 -4.61 -7.87 13.72
CA ILE A 32 -4.90 -6.98 12.59
C ILE A 32 -6.30 -6.37 12.73
N GLN A 33 -7.29 -7.16 13.13
CA GLN A 33 -8.66 -6.67 13.32
C GLN A 33 -8.76 -5.65 14.45
N GLU A 34 -8.12 -5.93 15.59
CA GLU A 34 -8.08 -5.03 16.76
C GLU A 34 -7.44 -3.68 16.42
N TYR A 35 -6.35 -3.66 15.63
CA TYR A 35 -5.60 -2.43 15.35
C TYR A 35 -6.00 -1.68 14.08
N TYR A 36 -6.67 -2.33 13.12
CA TYR A 36 -6.90 -1.72 11.80
C TYR A 36 -8.36 -1.76 11.32
N ASN A 37 -9.24 -2.54 11.96
CA ASN A 37 -10.62 -2.72 11.47
C ASN A 37 -11.70 -2.22 12.46
N GLU A 38 -11.35 -1.34 13.40
CA GLU A 38 -12.30 -0.63 14.26
C GLU A 38 -12.54 0.81 13.77
N TYR A 39 -13.69 1.39 14.11
CA TYR A 39 -14.14 2.70 13.61
C TYR A 39 -13.15 3.85 13.88
N ASP A 40 -12.36 3.77 14.94
CA ASP A 40 -11.41 4.82 15.35
C ASP A 40 -9.96 4.59 14.86
N ASN A 41 -9.70 3.48 14.15
CA ASN A 41 -8.35 3.08 13.77
C ASN A 41 -7.81 3.78 12.51
N SER A 42 -8.51 4.81 12.01
CA SER A 42 -8.13 5.55 10.80
C SER A 42 -6.67 6.04 10.82
N LEU A 43 -6.17 6.49 11.97
CA LEU A 43 -4.79 6.94 12.11
C LEU A 43 -3.77 5.78 12.04
N ALA A 44 -4.09 4.64 12.63
CA ALA A 44 -3.23 3.45 12.59
C ALA A 44 -3.15 2.88 11.15
N VAL A 45 -4.30 2.81 10.47
CA VAL A 45 -4.39 2.41 9.06
C VAL A 45 -3.55 3.34 8.18
N LYS A 46 -3.71 4.66 8.30
CA LYS A 46 -2.93 5.65 7.55
C LYS A 46 -1.43 5.48 7.74
N LYS A 47 -0.98 5.39 8.99
CA LYS A 47 0.44 5.19 9.32
C LYS A 47 1.00 3.90 8.72
N PHE A 48 0.22 2.81 8.74
CA PHE A 48 0.66 1.57 8.11
C PHE A 48 0.69 1.67 6.58
N VAL A 49 -0.32 2.30 5.96
CA VAL A 49 -0.34 2.54 4.51
C VAL A 49 0.85 3.41 4.07
N ASP A 50 1.24 4.41 4.84
CA ASP A 50 2.44 5.21 4.57
C ASP A 50 3.70 4.35 4.52
N LYS A 51 3.92 3.49 5.52
CA LYS A 51 5.04 2.53 5.53
C LYS A 51 4.97 1.54 4.37
N LEU A 52 3.76 1.09 4.03
CA LEU A 52 3.53 0.15 2.94
C LEU A 52 3.87 0.76 1.57
N LYS A 53 3.49 2.02 1.35
CA LYS A 53 3.81 2.78 0.13
C LYS A 53 5.33 2.86 -0.07
N ASP A 54 6.10 3.12 0.98
CA ASP A 54 7.56 3.18 0.90
C ASP A 54 8.18 1.85 0.46
N VAL A 55 7.61 0.71 0.90
CA VAL A 55 8.02 -0.61 0.41
C VAL A 55 7.63 -0.81 -1.05
N ILE A 56 6.39 -0.49 -1.42
CA ILE A 56 5.83 -0.66 -2.77
C ILE A 56 6.63 0.11 -3.83
N MET A 57 7.10 1.32 -3.51
CA MET A 57 7.92 2.14 -4.41
C MET A 57 9.20 1.44 -4.88
N ASN A 58 9.67 0.44 -4.14
CA ASN A 58 10.89 -0.32 -4.44
C ASN A 58 10.62 -1.73 -5.00
N LEU A 59 9.35 -2.12 -5.18
CA LEU A 59 9.00 -3.45 -5.68
C LEU A 59 9.14 -3.54 -7.19
N THR A 60 9.58 -4.71 -7.66
CA THR A 60 9.64 -5.06 -9.09
C THR A 60 8.66 -6.18 -9.47
N LYS A 61 8.05 -6.83 -8.47
CA LYS A 61 7.09 -7.92 -8.60
C LYS A 61 5.91 -7.64 -7.67
N PHE A 62 4.70 -7.77 -8.20
CA PHE A 62 3.49 -7.37 -7.46
C PHE A 62 2.55 -8.52 -7.12
N LYS A 63 2.85 -9.76 -7.56
CA LYS A 63 1.98 -10.93 -7.32
C LYS A 63 1.71 -11.18 -5.83
N LEU A 64 2.72 -11.05 -4.97
CA LEU A 64 2.53 -11.16 -3.53
C LEU A 64 1.69 -9.99 -3.01
N MET A 65 1.97 -8.77 -3.47
CA MET A 65 1.22 -7.57 -3.08
C MET A 65 -0.26 -7.70 -3.42
N ASP A 66 -0.61 -8.26 -4.58
CA ASP A 66 -1.99 -8.55 -4.96
C ASP A 66 -2.67 -9.49 -3.95
N LYS A 67 -1.98 -10.55 -3.52
CA LYS A 67 -2.49 -11.47 -2.48
C LYS A 67 -2.66 -10.77 -1.12
N VAL A 68 -1.74 -9.88 -0.76
CA VAL A 68 -1.79 -9.13 0.50
C VAL A 68 -2.94 -8.13 0.52
N LEU A 69 -3.07 -7.27 -0.50
CA LEU A 69 -4.14 -6.27 -0.58
C LEU A 69 -5.54 -6.89 -0.70
N SER A 70 -5.66 -8.01 -1.41
CA SER A 70 -6.94 -8.74 -1.53
C SER A 70 -7.29 -9.56 -0.29
N HIS A 71 -6.39 -9.66 0.70
CA HIS A 71 -6.63 -10.45 1.89
C HIS A 71 -7.75 -9.82 2.74
N PRO A 72 -8.75 -10.58 3.23
CA PRO A 72 -9.89 -10.02 3.98
C PRO A 72 -9.51 -9.23 5.23
N ALA A 73 -8.40 -9.60 5.88
CA ALA A 73 -7.90 -8.88 7.06
C ALA A 73 -7.40 -7.46 6.74
N PHE A 74 -7.09 -7.17 5.47
CA PHE A 74 -6.53 -5.92 4.98
C PHE A 74 -7.58 -5.01 4.34
N LYS A 75 -8.88 -5.27 4.52
CA LYS A 75 -9.95 -4.53 3.86
C LYS A 75 -9.80 -3.01 4.01
N ASP A 76 -9.62 -2.53 5.24
CA ASP A 76 -9.56 -1.09 5.52
C ASP A 76 -8.20 -0.48 5.11
N ILE A 77 -7.12 -1.26 5.23
CA ILE A 77 -5.80 -0.92 4.68
C ILE A 77 -5.87 -0.76 3.15
N TYR A 78 -6.54 -1.66 2.45
CA TYR A 78 -6.63 -1.60 0.99
C TYR A 78 -7.53 -0.44 0.55
N LYS A 79 -8.59 -0.14 1.30
CA LYS A 79 -9.39 1.07 1.06
C LYS A 79 -8.55 2.34 1.17
N GLU A 80 -7.85 2.52 2.28
CA GLU A 80 -6.97 3.68 2.48
C GLU A 80 -5.85 3.74 1.43
N PHE A 81 -5.27 2.59 1.05
CA PHE A 81 -4.29 2.52 -0.03
C PHE A 81 -4.84 3.04 -1.37
N LYS A 82 -6.09 2.70 -1.72
CA LYS A 82 -6.72 3.18 -2.96
C LYS A 82 -6.98 4.68 -2.99
N GLU A 83 -7.15 5.30 -1.82
CA GLU A 83 -7.39 6.74 -1.66
C GLU A 83 -6.09 7.52 -1.43
N SER A 84 -4.93 6.85 -1.49
CA SER A 84 -3.62 7.43 -1.15
C SER A 84 -2.91 8.10 -2.34
N ASP A 85 -1.89 8.90 -2.03
CA ASP A 85 -1.02 9.61 -2.98
C ASP A 85 -0.01 8.71 -3.73
N ILE A 86 -0.07 7.37 -3.61
CA ILE A 86 0.96 6.48 -4.18
C ILE A 86 1.11 6.60 -5.70
N LEU A 87 0.01 6.85 -6.44
CA LEU A 87 0.09 7.06 -7.88
C LEU A 87 0.82 8.36 -8.23
N ILE A 88 0.63 9.42 -7.43
CA ILE A 88 1.37 10.69 -7.58
C ILE A 88 2.87 10.41 -7.40
N ARG A 89 3.27 9.76 -6.31
CA ARG A 89 4.67 9.40 -6.04
C ARG A 89 5.29 8.57 -7.15
N ALA A 90 4.53 7.62 -7.71
CA ALA A 90 4.99 6.81 -8.83
C ALA A 90 5.22 7.66 -10.09
N CYS A 91 4.29 8.56 -10.43
CA CYS A 91 4.37 9.41 -11.62
C CYS A 91 5.46 10.50 -11.57
N GLN A 92 5.90 10.90 -10.37
CA GLN A 92 7.02 11.85 -10.19
C GLN A 92 8.38 11.32 -10.69
N ASN A 93 8.48 10.03 -11.04
CA ASN A 93 9.71 9.44 -11.54
C ASN A 93 9.43 8.51 -12.74
N ALA A 94 10.00 8.85 -13.90
CA ALA A 94 9.84 8.12 -15.15
C ALA A 94 10.27 6.64 -15.09
N ASN A 95 11.14 6.27 -14.15
CA ASN A 95 11.61 4.89 -13.99
C ASN A 95 10.56 3.95 -13.37
N ASN A 96 9.45 4.49 -12.85
CA ASN A 96 8.41 3.73 -12.15
C ASN A 96 7.32 3.18 -13.09
N LYS A 97 7.54 3.15 -14.41
CA LYS A 97 6.53 2.70 -15.39
C LYS A 97 5.80 1.40 -15.00
N LYS A 98 6.53 0.36 -14.56
CA LYS A 98 5.93 -0.91 -14.13
C LYS A 98 5.05 -0.78 -12.89
N LEU A 99 5.44 0.09 -11.95
CA LEU A 99 4.65 0.38 -10.76
C LEU A 99 3.38 1.15 -11.14
N VAL A 100 3.49 2.16 -12.00
CA VAL A 100 2.34 2.92 -12.52
C VAL A 100 1.35 1.98 -13.23
N GLU A 101 1.84 1.13 -14.14
CA GLU A 101 1.01 0.13 -14.83
C GLU A 101 0.28 -0.79 -13.85
N TRP A 102 0.97 -1.28 -12.80
CA TRP A 102 0.32 -2.12 -11.78
C TRP A 102 -0.71 -1.34 -10.96
N LEU A 103 -0.41 -0.11 -10.51
CA LEU A 103 -1.32 0.73 -9.73
C LEU A 103 -2.62 1.03 -10.48
N LEU A 104 -2.55 1.26 -11.80
CA LEU A 104 -3.74 1.48 -12.64
C LEU A 104 -4.67 0.26 -12.70
N THR A 105 -4.19 -0.94 -12.34
CA THR A 105 -5.04 -2.13 -12.21
C THR A 105 -5.71 -2.27 -10.83
N LYS A 106 -5.40 -1.40 -9.87
CA LYS A 106 -5.87 -1.51 -8.48
C LYS A 106 -7.14 -0.71 -8.18
N ASP A 107 -7.76 -0.05 -9.16
CA ASP A 107 -8.93 0.82 -8.94
C ASP A 107 -8.61 1.89 -7.87
N ILE A 108 -7.48 2.58 -8.10
CA ILE A 108 -6.98 3.66 -7.27
C ILE A 108 -7.67 4.98 -7.66
N ASP A 109 -7.85 5.88 -6.71
CA ASP A 109 -8.39 7.22 -6.98
C ASP A 109 -7.39 8.05 -7.80
N LEU A 110 -7.78 8.37 -9.03
CA LEU A 110 -6.98 9.13 -9.98
C LEU A 110 -7.04 10.64 -9.73
N TYR A 111 -7.95 11.09 -8.86
CA TYR A 111 -8.22 12.50 -8.59
C TYR A 111 -7.61 12.99 -7.27
N VAL A 112 -6.89 12.12 -6.55
CA VAL A 112 -6.08 12.54 -5.40
C VAL A 112 -5.15 13.68 -5.83
N GLN A 113 -5.10 14.72 -5.01
CA GLN A 113 -4.24 15.87 -5.20
C GLN A 113 -3.19 15.91 -4.09
N ASP A 114 -1.97 16.29 -4.43
CA ASP A 114 -0.96 16.64 -3.45
C ASP A 114 -1.22 18.04 -2.83
N ILE A 115 -0.29 18.49 -1.99
CA ILE A 115 -0.36 19.80 -1.32
C ILE A 115 -0.31 21.00 -2.28
N GLU A 116 0.14 20.80 -3.52
CA GLU A 116 0.16 21.83 -4.58
C GLU A 116 -1.12 21.79 -5.43
N GLY A 117 -2.05 20.87 -5.14
CA GLY A 117 -3.25 20.67 -5.94
C GLY A 117 -3.00 19.83 -7.21
N LYS A 118 -1.83 19.21 -7.36
CA LYS A 118 -1.49 18.42 -8.55
C LYS A 118 -1.95 16.97 -8.41
N THR A 119 -2.53 16.44 -9.48
CA THR A 119 -2.89 15.02 -9.60
C THR A 119 -1.75 14.19 -10.19
N ALA A 120 -1.85 12.87 -10.15
CA ALA A 120 -0.85 11.99 -10.75
C ALA A 120 -0.68 12.20 -12.26
N LEU A 121 -1.75 12.56 -12.97
CA LEU A 121 -1.70 12.88 -14.40
C LEU A 121 -0.89 14.14 -14.67
N MET A 122 -1.02 15.17 -13.83
CA MET A 122 -0.26 16.42 -13.96
C MET A 122 1.24 16.17 -13.78
N HIS A 123 1.63 15.40 -12.76
CA HIS A 123 3.02 14.97 -12.58
C HIS A 123 3.53 14.11 -13.74
N ALA A 124 2.71 13.20 -14.26
CA ALA A 124 3.09 12.38 -15.40
C ALA A 124 3.37 13.24 -16.65
N ALA A 125 2.55 14.24 -16.95
CA ALA A 125 2.74 15.12 -18.10
C ALA A 125 3.97 16.04 -17.99
N GLU A 126 4.51 16.27 -16.79
CA GLU A 126 5.76 17.01 -16.57
C GLU A 126 7.00 16.15 -16.85
N HIS A 127 6.89 14.81 -16.77
CA HIS A 127 8.03 13.90 -16.72
C HIS A 127 8.05 12.78 -17.78
N TYR A 128 6.96 12.59 -18.54
CA TYR A 128 6.83 11.54 -19.57
C TYR A 128 6.63 12.09 -20.98
#